data_AF-A0A519JZT8-F1
#
_entry.id   AF-A0A519JZT8-F1
#
_cell.length_a   1.000
_cell.length_b   1.000
_cell.length_c   1.000
_cell.angle_alpha   90.00
_cell.angle_beta   90.00
_cell.angle_gamma   90.00
#
_symmetry.space_group_name_H-M   'P 1'
#
loop_
_entity.id
_entity.type
_entity.pdbx_description
1 polymer ?
#
loop_
_entity_poly.entity_id
_entity_poly.type
_entity_poly.pdbx_seq_one_letter_code
_entity_poly.pdbx_strand_id
1 'polypeptide(L)'
;DVANMEQGDFYGTETSTTLENDSKFKIVFFANDGSEKVLKDLAPLKAGEVIDSSVLNINSLKAFVQEAIEEAKQRGVILSAHLKATMMKVSDPIIFGAIVETFFKYVFDKYKETFRELDINPNNGLQNLYDKISGIPQEAEIKADIDKAFDEGPKVAMVNSDKGITNFHVPSDIIVDASMASLIRNGGKMWDKAGAEEDTVAIIPDRSYSGFYQAAIDDMKKHGALDPKTMGSVPNVGLMAQKAEEYGSHDKTFQAEADGTIKVLDENGNTLLEQKVEKSDIFRMCQTKDAPIQDWVKLAVNRARLSDTPAIFWLDKARAHDREMIKKVEKYLADHDTNGLDIKILDVKDAMTETLERAREGKDTISVSGNVLRDYLTDLFPILELGTSAKMLSIVPLMNGGGLFETGAGGSAPKHIEQFIEEGYLRWDSLGEFLALQASLEHLAQTQNNTKAQILADALD
;
A
#
# COMPACT_ATOMS: atom_id res chain seq x y z
N ASP A 1 -11.35 12.77 -6.26
CA ASP A 1 -11.31 12.62 -4.79
C ASP A 1 -10.97 11.18 -4.45
N VAL A 2 -10.47 10.93 -3.26
CA VAL A 2 -10.33 9.57 -2.74
C VAL A 2 -11.62 9.21 -2.01
N ALA A 3 -12.21 8.08 -2.38
CA ALA A 3 -13.32 7.46 -1.68
C ALA A 3 -12.78 6.33 -0.81
N ASN A 4 -13.15 6.30 0.47
CA ASN A 4 -12.79 5.27 1.44
C ASN A 4 -13.99 4.92 2.32
N MET A 5 -13.93 3.78 3.00
CA MET A 5 -14.98 3.33 3.91
C MET A 5 -14.99 4.18 5.19
N GLU A 6 -16.17 4.44 5.76
CA GLU A 6 -16.29 5.19 7.03
C GLU A 6 -16.35 4.28 8.27
N GLN A 7 -16.51 2.97 8.08
CA GLN A 7 -16.54 1.96 9.15
C GLN A 7 -16.36 0.55 8.57
N GLY A 8 -16.03 -0.41 9.43
CA GLY A 8 -15.93 -1.83 9.04
C GLY A 8 -14.72 -2.16 8.15
N ASP A 9 -13.76 -1.25 8.05
CA ASP A 9 -12.46 -1.46 7.39
C ASP A 9 -11.40 -1.93 8.40
N PHE A 10 -10.18 -2.22 7.92
CA PHE A 10 -9.10 -2.66 8.81
C PHE A 10 -8.77 -1.56 9.83
N TYR A 11 -8.75 -0.30 9.40
CA TYR A 11 -8.53 0.85 10.27
C TYR A 11 -9.50 0.89 11.45
N GLY A 12 -10.81 0.84 11.17
CA GLY A 12 -11.85 1.04 12.19
C GLY A 12 -12.02 -0.14 13.14
N THR A 13 -11.48 -1.31 12.80
CA THR A 13 -11.60 -2.53 13.62
C THR A 13 -10.30 -2.88 14.35
N GLU A 14 -9.19 -2.20 14.05
CA GLU A 14 -7.87 -2.58 14.54
C GLU A 14 -7.76 -2.59 16.07
N THR A 15 -7.19 -3.67 16.59
CA THR A 15 -6.74 -3.81 17.98
C THR A 15 -5.27 -4.19 18.00
N SER A 16 -4.49 -3.68 18.94
CA SER A 16 -3.06 -3.95 19.04
C SER A 16 -2.58 -4.03 20.49
N THR A 17 -1.49 -4.75 20.72
CA THR A 17 -0.81 -4.84 22.01
C THR A 17 0.68 -5.08 21.84
N THR A 18 1.47 -4.66 22.82
CA THR A 18 2.90 -4.98 22.95
C THR A 18 3.09 -6.17 23.89
N LEU A 19 3.82 -7.19 23.45
CA LEU A 19 4.12 -8.37 24.25
C LEU A 19 5.14 -8.06 25.35
N GLU A 20 4.88 -8.48 26.58
CA GLU A 20 5.84 -8.30 27.69
C GLU A 20 6.95 -9.36 27.67
N ASN A 21 6.61 -10.59 27.28
CA ASN A 21 7.49 -11.76 27.35
C ASN A 21 7.50 -12.50 26.01
N ASP A 22 8.56 -13.30 25.79
CA ASP A 22 8.58 -14.29 24.70
C ASP A 22 7.41 -15.27 24.86
N SER A 23 6.76 -15.63 23.76
CA SER A 23 5.58 -16.48 23.73
C SER A 23 5.43 -17.14 22.36
N LYS A 24 4.35 -17.87 22.13
CA LYS A 24 3.90 -18.31 20.82
C LYS A 24 2.43 -17.96 20.66
N PHE A 25 1.98 -17.82 19.42
CA PHE A 25 0.57 -17.63 19.11
C PHE A 25 0.04 -18.69 18.15
N LYS A 26 -1.24 -19.01 18.29
CA LYS A 26 -2.05 -19.72 17.29
C LYS A 26 -3.26 -18.85 16.93
N ILE A 27 -3.76 -19.00 15.71
CA ILE A 27 -4.97 -18.28 15.26
C ILE A 27 -6.08 -19.32 15.08
N VAL A 28 -7.20 -19.12 15.77
CA VAL A 28 -8.32 -20.06 15.80
C VAL A 28 -9.63 -19.32 15.51
N PHE A 29 -10.42 -19.85 14.60
CA PHE A 29 -11.79 -19.43 14.34
C PHE A 29 -12.76 -20.23 15.20
N PHE A 30 -13.66 -19.54 15.88
CA PHE A 30 -14.74 -20.08 16.69
C PHE A 30 -16.06 -19.66 16.02
N ALA A 31 -16.76 -20.61 15.41
CA ALA A 31 -18.03 -20.36 14.75
C ALA A 31 -19.19 -20.28 15.76
N ASN A 32 -20.26 -19.57 15.39
CA ASN A 32 -21.45 -19.44 16.24
C ASN A 32 -22.19 -20.77 16.49
N ASP A 33 -21.95 -21.79 15.67
CA ASP A 33 -22.50 -23.15 15.86
C ASP A 33 -21.70 -23.99 16.87
N GLY A 34 -20.64 -23.42 17.45
CA GLY A 34 -19.76 -24.08 18.41
C GLY A 34 -18.61 -24.88 17.77
N SER A 35 -18.48 -24.90 16.44
CA SER A 35 -17.33 -25.50 15.78
C SER A 35 -16.08 -24.61 15.88
N GLU A 36 -14.91 -25.25 15.89
CA GLU A 36 -13.62 -24.58 15.98
C GLU A 36 -12.71 -25.00 14.83
N LYS A 37 -11.95 -24.05 14.27
CA LYS A 37 -10.99 -24.29 13.20
C LYS A 37 -9.69 -23.55 13.46
N VAL A 38 -8.59 -24.29 13.53
CA VAL A 38 -7.25 -23.67 13.56
C VAL A 38 -6.95 -23.11 12.18
N LEU A 39 -6.78 -21.79 12.09
CA LEU A 39 -6.39 -21.09 10.87
C LEU A 39 -4.87 -21.04 10.73
N LYS A 40 -4.16 -20.91 11.86
CA LYS A 40 -2.70 -20.95 11.93
C LYS A 40 -2.25 -21.66 13.20
N ASP A 41 -1.38 -22.64 13.02
CA ASP A 41 -0.74 -23.34 14.14
C ASP A 41 0.32 -22.47 14.83
N LEU A 42 0.87 -22.95 15.95
CA LEU A 42 1.79 -22.21 16.82
C LEU A 42 2.98 -21.61 16.07
N ALA A 43 3.16 -20.31 16.20
CA ALA A 43 4.27 -19.54 15.66
C ALA A 43 4.88 -18.63 16.75
N PRO A 44 6.18 -18.28 16.67
CA PRO A 44 6.86 -17.56 17.74
C PRO A 44 6.49 -16.07 17.82
N LEU A 45 6.48 -15.55 19.04
CA LEU A 45 6.45 -14.13 19.39
C LEU A 45 7.62 -13.79 20.31
N LYS A 46 8.14 -12.57 20.20
CA LYS A 46 9.22 -12.06 21.03
C LYS A 46 8.71 -11.04 22.04
N ALA A 47 9.38 -10.95 23.18
CA ALA A 47 9.21 -9.85 24.12
C ALA A 47 9.42 -8.51 23.39
N GLY A 48 8.54 -7.57 23.69
CA GLY A 48 8.49 -6.24 23.07
C GLY A 48 7.90 -6.20 21.66
N GLU A 49 7.59 -7.34 21.03
CA GLU A 49 6.92 -7.37 19.72
C GLU A 49 5.52 -6.76 19.80
N VAL A 50 5.20 -5.89 18.86
CA VAL A 50 3.86 -5.34 18.66
C VAL A 50 3.11 -6.30 17.76
N ILE A 51 1.90 -6.69 18.18
CA ILE A 51 0.97 -7.46 17.35
C ILE A 51 -0.35 -6.72 17.24
N ASP A 52 -1.00 -6.88 16.10
CA ASP A 52 -2.27 -6.25 15.81
C ASP A 52 -3.18 -7.22 15.05
N SER A 53 -4.49 -7.03 15.18
CA SER A 53 -5.50 -7.74 14.42
C SER A 53 -6.60 -6.80 13.99
N SER A 54 -7.09 -6.99 12.78
CA SER A 54 -8.16 -6.19 12.17
C SER A 54 -9.02 -7.05 11.24
N VAL A 55 -10.20 -6.55 10.95
CA VAL A 55 -11.18 -7.19 10.05
C VAL A 55 -11.71 -6.17 9.06
N LEU A 56 -11.71 -6.52 7.78
CA LEU A 56 -12.47 -5.81 6.77
C LEU A 56 -13.78 -6.55 6.52
N ASN A 57 -14.90 -5.88 6.81
CA ASN A 57 -16.24 -6.42 6.64
C ASN A 57 -16.68 -6.31 5.18
N ILE A 58 -16.93 -7.45 4.54
CA ILE A 58 -17.22 -7.48 3.09
C ILE A 58 -18.57 -6.84 2.77
N ASN A 59 -19.56 -6.95 3.65
CA ASN A 59 -20.86 -6.32 3.43
C ASN A 59 -20.74 -4.78 3.44
N SER A 60 -19.99 -4.25 4.40
CA SER A 60 -19.68 -2.81 4.51
C SER A 60 -18.87 -2.34 3.30
N LEU A 61 -17.90 -3.12 2.84
CA LEU A 61 -17.14 -2.83 1.61
C LEU A 61 -18.06 -2.74 0.39
N LYS A 62 -18.94 -3.73 0.17
CA LYS A 62 -19.87 -3.74 -0.97
C LYS A 62 -20.84 -2.55 -0.93
N ALA A 63 -21.34 -2.19 0.26
CA ALA A 63 -22.19 -1.02 0.44
C ALA A 63 -21.46 0.29 0.08
N PHE A 64 -20.25 0.47 0.61
CA PHE A 64 -19.40 1.63 0.27
C PHE A 64 -19.08 1.70 -1.23
N VAL A 65 -18.75 0.58 -1.87
CA VAL A 65 -18.46 0.55 -3.31
C VAL A 65 -19.69 0.95 -4.13
N GLN A 66 -20.88 0.50 -3.72
CA GLN A 66 -22.13 0.92 -4.36
C GLN A 66 -22.34 2.44 -4.25
N GLU A 67 -22.08 3.03 -3.08
CA GLU A 67 -22.13 4.49 -2.88
C GLU A 67 -21.12 5.23 -3.78
N ALA A 68 -19.88 4.74 -3.87
CA ALA A 68 -18.85 5.33 -4.74
C ALA A 68 -19.20 5.24 -6.24
N ILE A 69 -19.81 4.12 -6.68
CA ILE A 69 -20.33 3.95 -8.04
C ILE A 69 -21.41 4.98 -8.34
N GLU A 70 -22.36 5.16 -7.42
CA GLU A 70 -23.45 6.13 -7.56
C GLU A 70 -22.92 7.57 -7.57
N GLU A 71 -21.96 7.88 -6.71
CA GLU A 71 -21.33 9.21 -6.65
C GLU A 71 -20.60 9.53 -7.96
N ALA A 72 -19.74 8.62 -8.46
CA ALA A 72 -19.02 8.83 -9.70
C ALA A 72 -19.99 9.03 -10.88
N LYS A 73 -21.08 8.26 -10.92
CA LYS A 73 -22.11 8.36 -11.96
C LYS A 73 -22.86 9.69 -11.87
N GLN A 74 -23.24 10.12 -10.67
CA GLN A 74 -23.94 11.38 -10.44
C GLN A 74 -23.08 12.59 -10.83
N ARG A 75 -21.78 12.52 -10.52
CA ARG A 75 -20.79 13.56 -10.85
C ARG A 75 -20.37 13.52 -12.32
N GLY A 76 -20.64 12.43 -13.04
CA GLY A 76 -20.24 12.24 -14.43
C GLY A 76 -18.72 12.13 -14.61
N VAL A 77 -18.03 11.55 -13.61
CA VAL A 77 -16.56 11.38 -13.57
C VAL A 77 -16.17 9.90 -13.65
N ILE A 78 -14.88 9.65 -13.83
CA ILE A 78 -14.33 8.29 -13.83
C ILE A 78 -14.45 7.68 -12.42
N LEU A 79 -14.68 6.37 -12.35
CA LEU A 79 -14.47 5.53 -11.18
C LEU A 79 -13.16 4.75 -11.37
N SER A 80 -12.31 4.76 -10.35
CA SER A 80 -11.09 3.97 -10.32
C SER A 80 -10.93 3.26 -8.97
N ALA A 81 -10.27 2.11 -8.97
CA ALA A 81 -9.94 1.31 -7.79
C ALA A 81 -8.42 1.11 -7.73
N HIS A 82 -7.85 1.47 -6.59
CA HIS A 82 -6.41 1.50 -6.37
C HIS A 82 -6.04 0.59 -5.21
N LEU A 83 -5.43 -0.55 -5.53
CA LEU A 83 -5.07 -1.61 -4.56
C LEU A 83 -3.61 -2.05 -4.79
N LYS A 84 -3.12 -2.99 -3.99
CA LYS A 84 -1.76 -3.56 -4.13
C LYS A 84 -1.79 -5.08 -4.30
N ALA A 85 -2.62 -5.57 -5.22
CA ALA A 85 -2.95 -6.99 -5.39
C ALA A 85 -1.75 -7.95 -5.49
N THR A 86 -0.65 -7.55 -6.13
CA THR A 86 0.55 -8.40 -6.24
C THR A 86 1.26 -8.59 -4.90
N MET A 87 1.40 -7.51 -4.12
CA MET A 87 2.09 -7.56 -2.83
C MET A 87 1.15 -8.15 -1.77
N MET A 88 -0.04 -7.56 -1.64
CA MET A 88 -1.07 -7.96 -0.69
C MET A 88 -1.91 -9.12 -1.25
N LYS A 89 -1.22 -10.19 -1.67
CA LYS A 89 -1.71 -11.32 -2.46
C LYS A 89 -2.87 -12.13 -1.87
N VAL A 90 -3.29 -11.85 -0.64
CA VAL A 90 -4.43 -12.51 0.01
C VAL A 90 -5.60 -11.53 0.14
N SER A 91 -5.41 -10.40 0.82
CA SER A 91 -6.47 -9.42 1.07
C SER A 91 -6.95 -8.74 -0.20
N ASP A 92 -6.03 -8.21 -0.99
CA ASP A 92 -6.36 -7.25 -2.04
C ASP A 92 -7.04 -7.88 -3.24
N PRO A 93 -6.72 -9.12 -3.67
CA PRO A 93 -7.54 -9.83 -4.65
C PRO A 93 -8.99 -10.04 -4.18
N ILE A 94 -9.24 -10.29 -2.89
CA ILE A 94 -10.60 -10.44 -2.35
C ILE A 94 -11.34 -9.09 -2.36
N ILE A 95 -10.66 -8.01 -1.95
CA ILE A 95 -11.22 -6.65 -1.99
C ILE A 95 -11.53 -6.25 -3.44
N PHE A 96 -10.61 -6.51 -4.37
CA PHE A 96 -10.80 -6.28 -5.80
C PHE A 96 -12.00 -7.06 -6.33
N GLY A 97 -12.11 -8.33 -5.97
CA GLY A 97 -13.25 -9.17 -6.37
C GLY A 97 -14.58 -8.63 -5.85
N ALA A 98 -14.64 -8.15 -4.60
CA ALA A 98 -15.84 -7.51 -4.08
C ALA A 98 -16.20 -6.21 -4.84
N ILE A 99 -15.21 -5.42 -5.28
CA ILE A 99 -15.43 -4.23 -6.11
C ILE A 99 -16.02 -4.62 -7.48
N VAL A 100 -15.39 -5.58 -8.16
CA VAL A 100 -15.83 -6.09 -9.47
C VAL A 100 -17.23 -6.70 -9.38
N GLU A 101 -17.48 -7.57 -8.40
CA GLU A 101 -18.78 -8.18 -8.18
C GLU A 101 -19.87 -7.15 -7.91
N THR A 102 -19.55 -6.06 -7.18
CA THR A 102 -20.51 -4.97 -6.92
C THR A 102 -20.83 -4.19 -8.19
N PHE A 103 -19.83 -3.81 -8.97
CA PHE A 103 -20.02 -3.09 -10.23
C PHE A 103 -20.84 -3.91 -11.25
N PHE A 104 -20.55 -5.22 -11.36
CA PHE A 104 -21.23 -6.13 -12.27
C PHE A 104 -22.31 -6.98 -11.58
N LYS A 105 -22.93 -6.46 -10.51
CA LYS A 105 -23.85 -7.24 -9.66
C LYS A 105 -24.94 -7.96 -10.46
N TYR A 106 -25.57 -7.25 -11.40
CA TYR A 106 -26.59 -7.83 -12.28
C TYR A 106 -26.07 -9.04 -13.06
N VAL A 107 -24.85 -8.96 -13.60
CA VAL A 107 -24.21 -10.03 -14.39
C VAL A 107 -23.92 -11.24 -13.49
N PHE A 108 -23.28 -11.02 -12.33
CA PHE A 108 -22.96 -12.09 -11.39
C PHE A 108 -24.22 -12.78 -10.83
N ASP A 109 -25.30 -12.04 -10.58
CA ASP A 109 -26.58 -12.60 -10.13
C ASP A 109 -27.24 -13.43 -11.25
N LYS A 110 -27.30 -12.90 -12.48
CA LYS A 110 -27.96 -13.55 -13.62
C LYS A 110 -27.26 -14.85 -14.04
N TYR A 111 -25.93 -14.87 -14.03
CA TYR A 111 -25.12 -16.01 -14.50
C TYR A 111 -24.50 -16.83 -13.38
N LYS A 112 -25.00 -16.70 -12.15
CA LYS A 112 -24.42 -17.32 -10.95
C LYS A 112 -24.08 -18.81 -11.10
N GLU A 113 -25.01 -19.61 -11.65
CA GLU A 113 -24.80 -21.05 -11.83
C GLU A 113 -23.75 -21.34 -12.90
N THR A 114 -23.82 -20.67 -14.05
CA THR A 114 -22.80 -20.76 -15.12
C THR A 114 -21.41 -20.38 -14.60
N PHE A 115 -21.31 -19.28 -13.84
CA PHE A 115 -20.04 -18.83 -13.28
C PHE A 115 -19.48 -19.81 -12.25
N ARG A 116 -20.35 -20.44 -11.44
CA ARG A 116 -19.94 -21.52 -10.52
C ARG A 116 -19.41 -22.73 -11.28
N GLU A 117 -20.06 -23.15 -12.36
CA GLU A 117 -19.62 -24.30 -13.18
C GLU A 117 -18.28 -24.06 -13.88
N LEU A 118 -18.03 -22.80 -14.30
CA LEU A 118 -16.77 -22.39 -14.93
C LEU A 118 -15.67 -22.01 -13.92
N ASP A 119 -15.96 -22.07 -12.61
CA ASP A 119 -15.04 -21.65 -11.55
C ASP A 119 -14.62 -20.16 -11.69
N ILE A 120 -15.50 -19.31 -12.22
CA ILE A 120 -15.22 -17.88 -12.38
C ILE A 120 -15.15 -17.22 -11.00
N ASN A 121 -14.03 -16.56 -10.72
CA ASN A 121 -13.79 -15.87 -9.46
C ASN A 121 -13.53 -14.38 -9.75
N PRO A 122 -14.35 -13.45 -9.20
CA PRO A 122 -14.17 -12.02 -9.43
C PRO A 122 -12.80 -11.50 -8.96
N ASN A 123 -12.14 -12.19 -8.02
CA ASN A 123 -10.80 -11.83 -7.53
C ASN A 123 -9.74 -11.85 -8.64
N ASN A 124 -9.99 -12.53 -9.76
CA ASN A 124 -9.07 -12.65 -10.89
C ASN A 124 -9.34 -11.62 -12.01
N GLY A 125 -10.36 -10.78 -11.85
CA GLY A 125 -10.73 -9.74 -12.82
C GLY A 125 -11.42 -10.23 -14.10
N LEU A 126 -11.84 -9.27 -14.93
CA LEU A 126 -12.62 -9.53 -16.13
C LEU A 126 -11.84 -10.30 -17.20
N GLN A 127 -10.51 -10.17 -17.26
CA GLN A 127 -9.71 -10.94 -18.22
C GLN A 127 -9.91 -12.44 -18.00
N ASN A 128 -9.83 -12.89 -16.74
CA ASN A 128 -10.06 -14.29 -16.39
C ASN A 128 -11.50 -14.73 -16.70
N LEU A 129 -12.49 -13.86 -16.48
CA LEU A 129 -13.88 -14.13 -16.84
C LEU A 129 -14.01 -14.32 -18.34
N TYR A 130 -13.50 -13.39 -19.16
CA TYR A 130 -13.54 -13.47 -20.62
C TYR A 130 -12.87 -14.73 -21.16
N ASP A 131 -11.72 -15.12 -20.60
CA ASP A 131 -11.02 -16.34 -20.97
C ASP A 131 -11.87 -17.59 -20.67
N LYS A 132 -12.53 -17.63 -19.50
CA LYS A 132 -13.34 -18.78 -19.05
C LYS A 132 -14.66 -18.92 -19.78
N ILE A 133 -15.26 -17.84 -20.27
CA ILE A 133 -16.51 -17.91 -21.06
C ILE A 133 -16.26 -18.15 -22.55
N SER A 134 -15.02 -18.08 -23.03
CA SER A 134 -14.68 -18.24 -24.45
C SER A 134 -15.16 -19.61 -24.98
N GLY A 135 -15.97 -19.59 -26.03
CA GLY A 135 -16.47 -20.77 -26.73
C GLY A 135 -17.74 -21.41 -26.13
N ILE A 136 -18.31 -20.86 -25.06
CA ILE A 136 -19.57 -21.38 -24.49
C ILE A 136 -20.79 -20.79 -25.21
N PRO A 137 -21.95 -21.48 -25.25
CA PRO A 137 -23.16 -20.97 -25.91
C PRO A 137 -23.65 -19.61 -25.40
N GLN A 138 -23.43 -19.31 -24.11
CA GLN A 138 -23.82 -18.06 -23.46
C GLN A 138 -22.79 -16.93 -23.61
N GLU A 139 -21.65 -17.15 -24.27
CA GLU A 139 -20.54 -16.18 -24.34
C GLU A 139 -21.00 -14.79 -24.82
N ALA A 140 -21.72 -14.74 -25.94
CA ALA A 140 -22.20 -13.49 -26.52
C ALA A 140 -23.21 -12.76 -25.62
N GLU A 141 -24.08 -13.51 -24.92
CA GLU A 141 -25.06 -12.94 -24.00
C GLU A 141 -24.39 -12.34 -22.76
N ILE A 142 -23.42 -13.06 -22.18
CA ILE A 142 -22.65 -12.60 -21.02
C ILE A 142 -21.84 -11.35 -21.38
N LYS A 143 -21.16 -11.34 -22.54
CA LYS A 143 -20.42 -10.16 -23.02
C LYS A 143 -21.33 -8.95 -23.21
N ALA A 144 -22.50 -9.13 -23.82
CA ALA A 144 -23.47 -8.05 -24.00
C ALA A 144 -23.98 -7.49 -22.66
N ASP A 145 -24.22 -8.34 -21.66
CA ASP A 145 -24.64 -7.87 -20.32
C ASP A 145 -23.51 -7.16 -19.56
N ILE A 146 -22.24 -7.55 -19.78
CA ILE A 146 -21.08 -6.81 -19.25
C ILE A 146 -20.96 -5.44 -19.90
N ASP A 147 -21.08 -5.36 -21.23
CA ASP A 147 -21.07 -4.08 -21.96
C ASP A 147 -22.21 -3.18 -21.48
N LYS A 148 -23.41 -3.74 -21.29
CA LYS A 148 -24.55 -3.03 -20.72
C LYS A 148 -24.26 -2.50 -19.32
N ALA A 149 -23.58 -3.27 -18.46
CA ALA A 149 -23.22 -2.80 -17.12
C ALA A 149 -22.24 -1.61 -17.17
N PHE A 150 -21.31 -1.59 -18.13
CA PHE A 150 -20.47 -0.41 -18.36
C PHE A 150 -21.28 0.80 -18.86
N ASP A 151 -22.20 0.59 -19.81
CA ASP A 151 -23.02 1.66 -20.38
C ASP A 151 -24.02 2.25 -19.37
N GLU A 152 -24.53 1.42 -18.45
CA GLU A 152 -25.43 1.85 -17.37
C GLU A 152 -24.69 2.34 -16.12
N GLY A 153 -23.39 2.07 -15.98
CA GLY A 153 -22.53 2.49 -14.85
C GLY A 153 -21.88 3.87 -15.03
N PRO A 154 -21.02 4.29 -14.08
CA PRO A 154 -20.09 5.39 -14.32
C PRO A 154 -19.01 5.00 -15.34
N LYS A 155 -18.32 5.99 -15.89
CA LYS A 155 -17.09 5.74 -16.66
C LYS A 155 -16.08 5.04 -15.74
N VAL A 156 -15.30 4.12 -16.29
CA VAL A 156 -14.27 3.37 -15.54
C VAL A 156 -12.89 3.73 -16.10
N ALA A 157 -11.90 3.86 -15.23
CA ALA A 157 -10.54 4.17 -15.64
C ALA A 157 -9.98 3.10 -16.59
N MET A 158 -9.26 3.54 -17.61
CA MET A 158 -8.62 2.66 -18.59
C MET A 158 -7.14 2.44 -18.26
N VAL A 159 -6.70 1.19 -18.38
CA VAL A 159 -5.29 0.79 -18.40
C VAL A 159 -4.73 0.91 -19.81
N ASN A 160 -5.55 0.54 -20.81
CA ASN A 160 -5.28 0.71 -22.23
C ASN A 160 -6.61 0.89 -22.99
N SER A 161 -6.92 2.13 -23.38
CA SER A 161 -8.16 2.49 -24.09
C SER A 161 -8.26 1.85 -25.47
N ASP A 162 -7.16 1.78 -26.22
CA ASP A 162 -7.12 1.20 -27.58
C ASP A 162 -7.47 -0.30 -27.59
N LYS A 163 -7.13 -1.01 -26.50
CA LYS A 163 -7.44 -2.43 -26.30
C LYS A 163 -8.70 -2.68 -25.47
N GLY A 164 -9.38 -1.63 -25.00
CA GLY A 164 -10.54 -1.74 -24.12
C GLY A 164 -10.23 -2.29 -22.72
N ILE A 165 -8.97 -2.26 -22.27
CA ILE A 165 -8.56 -2.78 -20.96
C ILE A 165 -8.85 -1.73 -19.89
N THR A 166 -9.81 -2.05 -19.02
CA THR A 166 -10.25 -1.22 -17.88
C THR A 166 -9.51 -1.57 -16.59
N ASN A 167 -9.68 -0.74 -15.56
CA ASN A 167 -9.25 -0.99 -14.18
C ASN A 167 -9.74 -2.34 -13.60
N PHE A 168 -10.82 -2.91 -14.13
CA PHE A 168 -11.41 -4.16 -13.64
C PHE A 168 -10.93 -5.41 -14.39
N HIS A 169 -10.04 -5.27 -15.38
CA HIS A 169 -9.56 -6.40 -16.17
C HIS A 169 -8.59 -7.30 -15.41
N VAL A 170 -7.56 -6.71 -14.80
CA VAL A 170 -6.53 -7.45 -14.06
C VAL A 170 -6.27 -6.74 -12.72
N PRO A 171 -6.33 -7.45 -11.56
CA PRO A 171 -6.18 -6.85 -10.24
C PRO A 171 -4.85 -6.11 -10.02
N SER A 172 -3.80 -6.50 -10.74
CA SER A 172 -2.45 -5.95 -10.61
C SER A 172 -2.11 -4.83 -11.58
N ASP A 173 -3.02 -4.43 -12.47
CA ASP A 173 -2.71 -3.40 -13.48
C ASP A 173 -2.64 -1.99 -12.88
N ILE A 174 -3.51 -1.69 -11.91
CA ILE A 174 -3.54 -0.39 -11.21
C ILE A 174 -3.08 -0.59 -9.77
N ILE A 175 -1.81 -0.26 -9.53
CA ILE A 175 -1.15 -0.44 -8.24
C ILE A 175 -1.14 0.90 -7.49
N VAL A 176 -1.69 0.95 -6.28
CA VAL A 176 -2.03 2.19 -5.56
C VAL A 176 -0.89 3.21 -5.42
N ASP A 177 0.30 2.79 -5.05
CA ASP A 177 1.51 3.61 -4.91
C ASP A 177 1.85 4.36 -6.20
N ALA A 178 2.03 3.63 -7.31
CA ALA A 178 2.36 4.24 -8.59
C ALA A 178 1.18 5.00 -9.22
N SER A 179 -0.03 4.43 -9.13
CA SER A 179 -1.22 4.99 -9.79
C SER A 179 -1.71 6.27 -9.12
N MET A 180 -1.68 6.37 -7.78
CA MET A 180 -2.08 7.58 -7.08
C MET A 180 -1.04 8.69 -7.25
N ALA A 181 0.25 8.36 -7.23
CA ALA A 181 1.31 9.33 -7.53
C ALA A 181 1.17 9.91 -8.94
N SER A 182 0.93 9.04 -9.93
CA SER A 182 0.65 9.45 -11.32
C SER A 182 -0.60 10.33 -11.43
N LEU A 183 -1.69 9.93 -10.76
CA LEU A 183 -2.94 10.70 -10.72
C LEU A 183 -2.73 12.10 -10.15
N ILE A 184 -2.04 12.22 -9.01
CA ILE A 184 -1.78 13.51 -8.36
C ILE A 184 -0.91 14.40 -9.25
N ARG A 185 0.16 13.84 -9.83
CA ARG A 185 1.04 14.56 -10.75
C ARG A 185 0.29 15.08 -11.99
N ASN A 186 -0.62 14.27 -12.54
CA ASN A 186 -1.38 14.61 -13.74
C ASN A 186 -2.67 15.38 -13.43
N GLY A 187 -2.66 16.19 -12.36
CA GLY A 187 -3.76 17.11 -12.04
C GLY A 187 -5.05 16.43 -11.56
N GLY A 188 -4.95 15.21 -11.01
CA GLY A 188 -6.09 14.46 -10.48
C GLY A 188 -6.89 13.69 -11.52
N LYS A 189 -6.29 13.40 -12.68
CA LYS A 189 -6.99 12.83 -13.84
C LYS A 189 -6.55 11.41 -14.17
N MET A 190 -7.47 10.65 -14.76
CA MET A 190 -7.24 9.34 -15.37
C MET A 190 -7.82 9.30 -16.79
N TRP A 191 -7.61 8.19 -17.50
CA TRP A 191 -8.00 8.04 -18.91
C TRP A 191 -9.35 7.35 -19.07
N ASP A 192 -10.22 7.91 -19.90
CA ASP A 192 -11.51 7.33 -20.27
C ASP A 192 -11.40 6.36 -21.46
N LYS A 193 -12.55 5.78 -21.88
CA LYS A 193 -12.63 4.85 -23.01
C LYS A 193 -12.17 5.45 -24.35
N ALA A 194 -12.24 6.77 -24.51
CA ALA A 194 -11.77 7.49 -25.69
C ALA A 194 -10.28 7.90 -25.59
N GLY A 195 -9.61 7.62 -24.47
CA GLY A 195 -8.24 8.07 -24.22
C GLY A 195 -8.16 9.56 -23.88
N ALA A 196 -9.23 10.16 -23.35
CA ALA A 196 -9.24 11.52 -22.83
C ALA A 196 -9.02 11.55 -21.31
N GLU A 197 -8.40 12.63 -20.81
CA GLU A 197 -8.19 12.84 -19.38
C GLU A 197 -9.46 13.37 -18.70
N GLU A 198 -9.91 12.71 -17.64
CA GLU A 198 -11.06 13.13 -16.84
C GLU A 198 -10.78 13.00 -15.34
N ASP A 199 -11.51 13.78 -14.54
CA ASP A 199 -11.48 13.66 -13.08
C ASP A 199 -11.98 12.28 -12.66
N THR A 200 -11.56 11.82 -11.48
CA THR A 200 -11.94 10.50 -10.96
C THR A 200 -12.34 10.51 -9.48
N VAL A 201 -13.20 9.57 -9.13
CA VAL A 201 -13.40 9.04 -7.77
C VAL A 201 -12.48 7.82 -7.62
N ALA A 202 -11.42 7.98 -6.85
CA ALA A 202 -10.40 6.96 -6.60
C ALA A 202 -10.75 6.16 -5.33
N ILE A 203 -11.30 4.97 -5.51
CA ILE A 203 -11.58 4.02 -4.43
C ILE A 203 -10.26 3.51 -3.85
N ILE A 204 -10.05 3.79 -2.56
CA ILE A 204 -9.07 3.17 -1.68
C ILE A 204 -9.84 2.76 -0.43
N PRO A 205 -10.32 1.51 -0.32
CA PRO A 205 -11.36 1.18 0.65
C PRO A 205 -10.96 1.40 2.11
N ASP A 206 -9.74 1.03 2.49
CA ASP A 206 -9.27 1.14 3.87
C ASP A 206 -8.75 2.54 4.22
N ARG A 207 -9.09 3.03 5.41
CA ARG A 207 -8.70 4.38 5.86
C ARG A 207 -7.26 4.54 6.32
N SER A 208 -6.54 3.46 6.59
CA SER A 208 -5.18 3.55 7.17
C SER A 208 -4.27 4.47 6.36
N TYR A 209 -4.43 4.48 5.03
CA TYR A 209 -3.57 5.24 4.13
C TYR A 209 -4.34 6.03 3.05
N SER A 210 -5.67 5.97 2.98
CA SER A 210 -6.41 6.75 1.97
C SER A 210 -6.41 8.25 2.28
N GLY A 211 -6.41 8.62 3.57
CA GLY A 211 -6.51 10.01 4.01
C GLY A 211 -5.32 10.91 3.61
N PHE A 212 -4.12 10.35 3.47
CA PHE A 212 -2.94 11.16 3.10
C PHE A 212 -2.92 11.49 1.61
N TYR A 213 -3.40 10.58 0.74
CA TYR A 213 -3.62 10.91 -0.67
C TYR A 213 -4.68 12.00 -0.83
N GLN A 214 -5.75 11.96 -0.04
CA GLN A 214 -6.76 13.03 -0.04
C GLN A 214 -6.13 14.37 0.37
N ALA A 215 -5.28 14.41 1.40
CA ALA A 215 -4.56 15.62 1.79
C ALA A 215 -3.67 16.16 0.66
N ALA A 216 -2.96 15.30 -0.06
CA ALA A 216 -2.16 15.71 -1.21
C ALA A 216 -3.05 16.28 -2.34
N ILE A 217 -4.19 15.65 -2.64
CA ILE A 217 -5.14 16.15 -3.63
C ILE A 217 -5.72 17.50 -3.22
N ASP A 218 -6.11 17.66 -1.95
CA ASP A 218 -6.66 18.91 -1.41
C ASP A 218 -5.65 20.06 -1.50
N ASP A 219 -4.38 19.78 -1.18
CA ASP A 219 -3.28 20.73 -1.32
C ASP A 219 -3.08 21.17 -2.78
N MET A 220 -3.04 20.21 -3.72
CA MET A 220 -2.90 20.53 -5.15
C MET A 220 -4.09 21.32 -5.70
N LYS A 221 -5.32 21.04 -5.24
CA LYS A 221 -6.50 21.83 -5.60
C LYS A 221 -6.42 23.26 -5.07
N LYS A 222 -5.90 23.44 -3.86
CA LYS A 222 -5.85 24.74 -3.18
C LYS A 222 -4.69 25.61 -3.68
N HIS A 223 -3.54 25.01 -3.96
CA HIS A 223 -2.29 25.71 -4.21
C HIS A 223 -1.72 25.49 -5.63
N GLY A 224 -2.35 24.64 -6.44
CA GLY A 224 -1.86 24.24 -7.76
C GLY A 224 -0.78 23.17 -7.68
N ALA A 225 -0.26 22.76 -8.83
CA ALA A 225 0.84 21.80 -8.91
C ALA A 225 2.08 22.30 -8.16
N LEU A 226 2.87 21.38 -7.60
CA LEU A 226 4.21 21.69 -7.10
C LEU A 226 5.12 22.10 -8.27
N ASP A 227 6.07 22.99 -8.02
CA ASP A 227 7.12 23.35 -8.99
C ASP A 227 8.38 22.54 -8.70
N PRO A 228 8.74 21.55 -9.54
CA PRO A 228 9.94 20.73 -9.36
C PRO A 228 11.25 21.53 -9.29
N LYS A 229 11.27 22.78 -9.76
CA LYS A 229 12.47 23.64 -9.75
C LYS A 229 12.76 24.25 -8.38
N THR A 230 11.73 24.40 -7.54
CA THR A 230 11.84 25.14 -6.27
C THR A 230 11.34 24.35 -5.08
N MET A 231 10.66 23.23 -5.29
CA MET A 231 10.17 22.43 -4.18
C MET A 231 11.32 21.79 -3.40
N GLY A 232 11.13 21.61 -2.09
CA GLY A 232 12.02 20.80 -1.25
C GLY A 232 11.84 19.32 -1.54
N SER A 233 12.73 18.50 -0.97
CA SER A 233 12.70 17.05 -1.10
C SER A 233 12.14 16.37 0.14
N VAL A 234 11.51 15.21 -0.05
CA VAL A 234 10.96 14.40 1.04
C VAL A 234 11.60 13.01 1.07
N PRO A 235 12.75 12.84 1.75
CA PRO A 235 13.33 11.54 2.01
C PRO A 235 12.41 10.67 2.88
N ASN A 236 12.61 9.35 2.85
CA ASN A 236 11.90 8.41 3.72
C ASN A 236 12.86 7.55 4.56
N VAL A 237 12.51 7.34 5.82
CA VAL A 237 13.07 6.33 6.72
C VAL A 237 11.97 5.33 7.05
N GLY A 238 11.98 4.19 6.36
CA GLY A 238 10.92 3.20 6.43
C GLY A 238 11.22 2.02 7.34
N LEU A 239 10.25 1.65 8.19
CA LEU A 239 10.30 0.41 8.96
C LEU A 239 9.94 -0.79 8.08
N MET A 240 10.90 -1.65 7.77
CA MET A 240 10.67 -2.82 6.89
C MET A 240 11.33 -4.12 7.36
N ALA A 241 12.29 -4.03 8.29
CA ALA A 241 13.11 -5.17 8.69
C ALA A 241 12.27 -6.33 9.24
N GLN A 242 12.62 -7.55 8.84
CA GLN A 242 11.96 -8.79 9.26
C GLN A 242 10.47 -8.88 8.87
N LYS A 243 10.11 -8.30 7.71
CA LYS A 243 8.72 -8.26 7.19
C LYS A 243 7.77 -7.60 8.19
N ALA A 244 8.13 -6.38 8.60
CA ALA A 244 7.33 -5.60 9.53
C ALA A 244 5.91 -5.37 8.99
N GLU A 245 4.94 -5.35 9.90
CA GLU A 245 3.56 -4.92 9.66
C GLU A 245 2.86 -5.75 8.56
N GLU A 246 2.12 -5.11 7.65
CA GLU A 246 1.27 -5.78 6.66
C GLU A 246 2.07 -6.69 5.72
N TYR A 247 3.34 -6.41 5.46
CA TYR A 247 4.16 -7.18 4.51
C TYR A 247 4.58 -8.53 5.10
N GLY A 248 4.41 -8.71 6.42
CA GLY A 248 4.52 -9.98 7.11
C GLY A 248 3.19 -10.72 7.28
N SER A 249 2.06 -10.15 6.87
CA SER A 249 0.72 -10.63 7.27
C SER A 249 0.12 -11.73 6.39
N HIS A 250 0.74 -12.06 5.25
CA HIS A 250 0.13 -12.96 4.25
C HIS A 250 -0.26 -14.33 4.80
N ASP A 251 0.58 -14.91 5.67
CA ASP A 251 0.35 -16.21 6.30
C ASP A 251 -0.50 -16.13 7.58
N LYS A 252 -1.13 -14.97 7.79
CA LYS A 252 -1.99 -14.58 8.92
C LYS A 252 -3.21 -13.79 8.45
N THR A 253 -3.52 -13.85 7.14
CA THR A 253 -4.70 -13.24 6.55
C THR A 253 -5.64 -14.35 6.12
N PHE A 254 -6.90 -14.28 6.55
CA PHE A 254 -7.89 -15.34 6.32
C PHE A 254 -9.23 -14.75 5.94
N GLN A 255 -9.91 -15.41 4.99
CA GLN A 255 -11.31 -15.13 4.71
C GLN A 255 -12.18 -16.00 5.62
N ALA A 256 -13.08 -15.38 6.39
CA ALA A 256 -13.96 -16.09 7.31
C ALA A 256 -14.97 -16.96 6.54
N GLU A 257 -15.14 -18.22 6.93
CA GLU A 257 -16.04 -19.16 6.25
C GLU A 257 -17.49 -19.08 6.74
N ALA A 258 -17.69 -18.53 7.94
CA ALA A 258 -18.97 -18.36 8.62
C ALA A 258 -18.87 -17.23 9.66
N ASP A 259 -20.01 -16.88 10.25
CA ASP A 259 -20.06 -15.92 11.35
C ASP A 259 -19.47 -16.51 12.63
N GLY A 260 -18.72 -15.70 13.37
CA GLY A 260 -18.09 -16.13 14.60
C GLY A 260 -17.05 -15.14 15.13
N THR A 261 -15.99 -15.68 15.72
CA THR A 261 -14.89 -14.89 16.27
C THR A 261 -13.56 -15.55 15.93
N ILE A 262 -12.62 -14.78 15.38
CA ILE A 262 -11.24 -15.22 15.20
C ILE A 262 -10.42 -14.70 16.37
N LYS A 263 -9.70 -15.60 17.04
CA LYS A 263 -8.85 -15.27 18.19
C LYS A 263 -7.40 -15.60 17.92
N VAL A 264 -6.52 -14.71 18.36
CA VAL A 264 -5.09 -14.94 18.52
C VAL A 264 -4.88 -15.40 19.96
N LEU A 265 -4.49 -16.66 20.13
CA LEU A 265 -4.31 -17.28 21.45
C LEU A 265 -2.83 -17.55 21.71
N ASP A 266 -2.37 -17.39 22.95
CA ASP A 266 -1.03 -17.81 23.36
C ASP A 266 -0.89 -19.34 23.45
N GLU A 267 0.31 -19.85 23.77
CA GLU A 267 0.54 -21.29 23.96
C GLU A 267 -0.25 -21.92 25.12
N ASN A 268 -0.73 -21.11 26.07
CA ASN A 268 -1.52 -21.54 27.23
C ASN A 268 -3.04 -21.46 26.97
N GLY A 269 -3.45 -20.93 25.82
CA GLY A 269 -4.86 -20.73 25.45
C GLY A 269 -5.45 -19.40 25.92
N ASN A 270 -4.65 -18.49 26.46
CA ASN A 270 -5.12 -17.14 26.80
C ASN A 270 -5.32 -16.34 25.51
N THR A 271 -6.36 -15.49 25.47
CA THR A 271 -6.63 -14.63 24.32
C THR A 271 -5.73 -13.40 24.35
N LEU A 272 -4.88 -13.25 23.33
CA LEU A 272 -4.04 -12.06 23.12
C LEU A 272 -4.83 -10.97 22.38
N LEU A 273 -5.52 -11.35 21.30
CA LEU A 273 -6.37 -10.49 20.48
C LEU A 273 -7.57 -11.28 19.99
N GLU A 274 -8.71 -10.62 19.73
CA GLU A 274 -9.87 -11.26 19.13
C GLU A 274 -10.66 -10.29 18.26
N GLN A 275 -11.30 -10.83 17.22
CA GLN A 275 -12.13 -10.08 16.29
C GLN A 275 -13.41 -10.85 15.97
N LYS A 276 -14.54 -10.15 16.03
CA LYS A 276 -15.80 -10.69 15.47
C LYS A 276 -15.72 -10.65 13.96
N VAL A 277 -16.23 -11.69 13.32
CA VAL A 277 -16.26 -11.79 11.85
C VAL A 277 -17.62 -12.28 11.39
N GLU A 278 -18.06 -11.76 10.26
CA GLU A 278 -19.15 -12.33 9.47
C GLU A 278 -18.56 -13.21 8.35
N LYS A 279 -19.40 -14.07 7.76
CA LYS A 279 -19.00 -14.85 6.59
C LYS A 279 -18.42 -13.94 5.50
N SER A 280 -17.31 -14.39 4.92
CA SER A 280 -16.54 -13.75 3.87
C SER A 280 -15.68 -12.57 4.29
N ASP A 281 -15.77 -12.08 5.53
CA ASP A 281 -14.91 -11.02 6.05
C ASP A 281 -13.43 -11.41 5.97
N ILE A 282 -12.58 -10.40 5.82
CA ILE A 282 -11.13 -10.59 5.74
C ILE A 282 -10.53 -10.25 7.10
N PHE A 283 -10.08 -11.26 7.83
CA PHE A 283 -9.29 -11.07 9.04
C PHE A 283 -7.80 -10.98 8.68
N ARG A 284 -7.06 -10.13 9.39
CA ARG A 284 -5.61 -10.02 9.27
C ARG A 284 -4.96 -9.84 10.64
N MET A 285 -3.80 -10.46 10.84
CA MET A 285 -2.89 -10.16 11.95
C MET A 285 -1.51 -9.74 11.43
N CYS A 286 -0.96 -8.65 11.96
CA CYS A 286 0.40 -8.20 11.66
C CYS A 286 1.33 -8.30 12.88
N GLN A 287 2.63 -8.14 12.64
CA GLN A 287 3.68 -8.30 13.64
C GLN A 287 4.83 -7.32 13.36
N THR A 288 5.30 -6.64 14.39
CA THR A 288 6.43 -5.72 14.31
C THR A 288 7.35 -5.90 15.51
N LYS A 289 8.58 -6.38 15.25
CA LYS A 289 9.52 -6.76 16.31
C LYS A 289 10.23 -5.53 16.87
N ASP A 290 10.52 -5.57 18.17
CA ASP A 290 11.10 -4.45 18.90
C ASP A 290 12.47 -4.01 18.37
N ALA A 291 13.36 -4.96 18.03
CA ALA A 291 14.69 -4.63 17.52
C ALA A 291 14.64 -3.85 16.17
N PRO A 292 13.83 -4.25 15.17
CA PRO A 292 13.51 -3.40 14.03
C PRO A 292 13.02 -1.98 14.38
N ILE A 293 12.17 -1.83 15.40
CA ILE A 293 11.67 -0.50 15.81
C ILE A 293 12.80 0.37 16.37
N GLN A 294 13.64 -0.19 17.24
CA GLN A 294 14.80 0.52 17.78
C GLN A 294 15.76 0.99 16.68
N ASP A 295 16.07 0.12 15.71
CA ASP A 295 16.95 0.47 14.59
C ASP A 295 16.34 1.53 13.68
N TRP A 296 15.03 1.46 13.45
CA TRP A 296 14.28 2.47 12.69
C TRP A 296 14.32 3.85 13.36
N VAL A 297 14.11 3.94 14.68
CA VAL A 297 14.22 5.20 15.44
C VAL A 297 15.66 5.74 15.38
N LYS A 298 16.65 4.88 15.59
CA LYS A 298 18.06 5.24 15.48
C LYS A 298 18.40 5.79 14.09
N LEU A 299 17.91 5.15 13.03
CA LEU A 299 18.12 5.60 11.65
C LEU A 299 17.49 6.97 11.41
N ALA A 300 16.27 7.21 11.91
CA ALA A 300 15.60 8.51 11.81
C ALA A 300 16.42 9.63 12.47
N VAL A 301 16.89 9.42 13.70
CA VAL A 301 17.73 10.40 14.40
C VAL A 301 19.04 10.65 13.64
N ASN A 302 19.69 9.59 13.16
CA ASN A 302 20.92 9.71 12.38
C ASN A 302 20.72 10.51 11.09
N ARG A 303 19.64 10.26 10.34
CA ARG A 303 19.34 10.98 9.10
C ARG A 303 19.01 12.44 9.38
N ALA A 304 18.18 12.73 10.37
CA ALA A 304 17.87 14.10 10.79
C ALA A 304 19.13 14.89 11.16
N ARG A 305 20.04 14.26 11.91
CA ARG A 305 21.32 14.86 12.32
C ARG A 305 22.26 15.12 11.14
N LEU A 306 22.45 14.14 10.26
CA LEU A 306 23.41 14.23 9.15
C LEU A 306 22.97 15.22 8.07
N SER A 307 21.65 15.40 7.88
CA SER A 307 21.08 16.27 6.85
C SER A 307 20.59 17.61 7.38
N ASP A 308 20.69 17.87 8.68
CA ASP A 308 20.12 19.06 9.35
C ASP A 308 18.66 19.34 8.91
N THR A 309 17.88 18.26 8.80
CA THR A 309 16.51 18.28 8.23
C THR A 309 15.52 17.77 9.28
N PRO A 310 14.37 18.46 9.49
CA PRO A 310 13.33 17.97 10.39
C PRO A 310 12.81 16.58 10.00
N ALA A 311 12.54 15.76 11.00
CA ALA A 311 11.99 14.41 10.81
C ALA A 311 10.61 14.28 11.46
N ILE A 312 9.64 13.82 10.69
CA ILE A 312 8.27 13.61 11.14
C ILE A 312 8.02 12.11 11.16
N PHE A 313 7.63 11.56 12.31
CA PHE A 313 7.06 10.21 12.43
C PHE A 313 5.58 10.25 12.06
N TRP A 314 5.19 9.47 11.05
CA TRP A 314 3.82 9.44 10.51
C TRP A 314 3.07 8.31 11.21
N LEU A 315 2.44 8.62 12.33
CA LEU A 315 1.76 7.66 13.21
C LEU A 315 0.40 8.22 13.62
N ASP A 316 -0.68 7.55 13.23
CA ASP A 316 -2.05 7.95 13.55
C ASP A 316 -2.47 7.46 14.94
N LYS A 317 -2.65 8.39 15.88
CA LYS A 317 -3.05 8.06 17.26
C LYS A 317 -4.41 7.35 17.37
N ALA A 318 -5.26 7.41 16.34
CA ALA A 318 -6.52 6.70 16.30
C ALA A 318 -6.35 5.20 15.96
N ARG A 319 -5.26 4.80 15.29
CA ARG A 319 -4.92 3.39 15.06
C ARG A 319 -4.36 2.73 16.31
N ALA A 320 -4.77 1.50 16.57
CA ALA A 320 -4.30 0.77 17.74
C ALA A 320 -2.82 0.41 17.62
N HIS A 321 -2.38 -0.02 16.44
CA HIS A 321 -0.99 -0.32 16.14
C HIS A 321 -0.11 0.90 16.34
N ASP A 322 -0.45 2.02 15.70
CA ASP A 322 0.35 3.23 15.76
C ASP A 322 0.43 3.79 17.19
N ARG A 323 -0.58 3.63 18.05
CA ARG A 323 -0.46 3.97 19.48
C ARG A 323 0.62 3.15 20.20
N GLU A 324 0.76 1.87 19.89
CA GLU A 324 1.85 1.06 20.43
C GLU A 324 3.20 1.51 19.86
N MET A 325 3.25 1.84 18.57
CA MET A 325 4.45 2.37 17.91
C MET A 325 4.89 3.72 18.49
N ILE A 326 3.96 4.64 18.77
CA ILE A 326 4.24 5.94 19.39
C ILE A 326 4.95 5.74 20.74
N LYS A 327 4.44 4.84 21.60
CA LYS A 327 5.08 4.52 22.89
C LYS A 327 6.52 4.04 22.70
N LYS A 328 6.79 3.24 21.66
CA LYS A 328 8.13 2.75 21.33
C LYS A 328 9.04 3.88 20.83
N VAL A 329 8.53 4.73 19.94
CA VAL A 329 9.27 5.88 19.42
C VAL A 329 9.65 6.82 20.55
N GLU A 330 8.69 7.24 21.39
CA GLU A 330 8.94 8.12 22.53
C GLU A 330 9.98 7.52 23.50
N LYS A 331 9.88 6.22 23.78
CA LYS A 331 10.84 5.51 24.62
C LYS A 331 12.25 5.55 24.00
N TYR A 332 12.39 5.18 22.73
CA TYR A 332 13.71 5.00 22.10
C TYR A 332 14.35 6.31 21.64
N LEU A 333 13.57 7.38 21.42
CA LEU A 333 14.13 8.71 21.23
C LEU A 333 14.93 9.19 22.46
N ALA A 334 14.58 8.73 23.66
CA ALA A 334 15.33 9.05 24.89
C ALA A 334 16.71 8.38 24.97
N ASP A 335 16.97 7.34 24.16
CA ASP A 335 18.26 6.66 24.09
C ASP A 335 19.26 7.36 23.14
N HIS A 336 18.85 8.46 22.51
CA HIS A 336 19.63 9.20 21.53
C HIS A 336 19.78 10.68 21.90
N ASP A 337 20.89 11.30 21.47
CA ASP A 337 21.04 12.75 21.56
C ASP A 337 20.20 13.43 20.48
N THR A 338 19.08 14.01 20.90
CA THR A 338 18.15 14.76 20.04
C THR A 338 18.30 16.28 20.19
N ASN A 339 19.30 16.77 20.94
CA ASN A 339 19.50 18.21 21.11
C ASN A 339 19.73 18.88 19.75
N GLY A 340 18.98 19.93 19.46
CA GLY A 340 19.08 20.67 18.20
C GLY A 340 18.44 19.97 16.99
N LEU A 341 17.74 18.84 17.16
CA LEU A 341 16.93 18.23 16.10
C LEU A 341 15.47 18.66 16.24
N ASP A 342 14.79 18.84 15.11
CA ASP A 342 13.34 18.99 15.03
C ASP A 342 12.73 17.62 14.68
N ILE A 343 12.26 16.91 15.70
CA ILE A 343 11.62 15.59 15.55
C ILE A 343 10.20 15.67 16.11
N LYS A 344 9.22 15.29 15.29
CA LYS A 344 7.80 15.31 15.66
C LYS A 344 7.14 13.98 15.38
N ILE A 345 6.01 13.73 16.05
CA ILE A 345 5.08 12.65 15.73
C ILE A 345 3.77 13.32 15.32
N LEU A 346 3.27 13.03 14.11
CA LEU A 346 2.02 13.59 13.58
C LEU A 346 1.13 12.48 13.00
N ASP A 347 -0.18 12.69 13.09
CA ASP A 347 -1.16 11.86 12.40
C ASP A 347 -0.88 11.94 10.88
N VAL A 348 -1.08 10.84 10.14
CA VAL A 348 -0.62 10.68 8.74
C VAL A 348 -1.10 11.82 7.82
N LYS A 349 -2.35 12.28 8.00
CA LYS A 349 -2.92 13.40 7.22
C LYS A 349 -2.23 14.73 7.52
N ASP A 350 -1.96 15.00 8.80
CA ASP A 350 -1.33 16.23 9.26
C ASP A 350 0.16 16.25 8.84
N ALA A 351 0.83 15.09 8.92
CA ALA A 351 2.19 14.92 8.44
C ALA A 351 2.33 15.22 6.94
N MET A 352 1.39 14.75 6.11
CA MET A 352 1.35 15.09 4.68
C MET A 352 1.14 16.60 4.46
N THR A 353 0.22 17.21 5.22
CA THR A 353 -0.08 18.64 5.10
C THR A 353 1.14 19.51 5.44
N GLU A 354 1.81 19.26 6.58
CA GLU A 354 3.02 19.99 6.98
C GLU A 354 4.17 19.74 6.00
N THR A 355 4.31 18.51 5.50
CA THR A 355 5.34 18.16 4.52
C THR A 355 5.16 18.92 3.21
N LEU A 356 3.93 19.01 2.68
CA LEU A 356 3.65 19.74 1.44
C LEU A 356 3.79 21.25 1.61
N GLU A 357 3.39 21.80 2.76
CA GLU A 357 3.62 23.21 3.08
C GLU A 357 5.12 23.55 3.02
N ARG A 358 5.96 22.73 3.69
CA ARG A 358 7.42 22.89 3.66
C ARG A 358 8.01 22.68 2.27
N ALA A 359 7.55 21.67 1.54
CA ALA A 359 8.02 21.39 0.19
C ALA A 359 7.77 22.59 -0.73
N ARG A 360 6.60 23.25 -0.64
CA ARG A 360 6.29 24.47 -1.41
C ARG A 360 7.20 25.65 -1.07
N GLU A 361 7.73 25.70 0.15
CA GLU A 361 8.71 26.70 0.59
C GLU A 361 10.16 26.36 0.20
N GLY A 362 10.39 25.27 -0.53
CA GLY A 362 11.72 24.80 -0.88
C GLY A 362 12.48 24.17 0.28
N LYS A 363 11.76 23.65 1.30
CA LYS A 363 12.34 23.05 2.50
C LYS A 363 12.13 21.55 2.52
N ASP A 364 13.17 20.84 2.93
CA ASP A 364 13.17 19.38 3.00
C ASP A 364 12.49 18.88 4.28
N THR A 365 11.90 17.69 4.22
CA THR A 365 11.29 17.03 5.39
C THR A 365 11.52 15.52 5.33
N ILE A 366 12.11 14.93 6.36
CA ILE A 366 12.24 13.47 6.42
C ILE A 366 10.91 12.88 6.89
N SER A 367 10.30 12.04 6.06
CA SER A 367 9.19 11.19 6.46
C SER A 367 9.72 9.92 7.14
N VAL A 368 9.27 9.63 8.35
CA VAL A 368 9.65 8.45 9.13
C VAL A 368 8.39 7.61 9.31
N SER A 369 8.30 6.48 8.61
CA SER A 369 7.02 5.78 8.43
C SER A 369 7.10 4.27 8.61
N GLY A 370 5.94 3.65 8.82
CA GLY A 370 5.75 2.20 8.67
C GLY A 370 6.00 1.72 7.23
N ASN A 371 5.87 0.41 7.02
CA ASN A 371 6.27 -0.30 5.82
C ASN A 371 5.41 0.05 4.59
N VAL A 372 4.09 0.11 4.76
CA VAL A 372 3.17 0.49 3.67
C VAL A 372 3.39 1.95 3.27
N LEU A 373 3.44 2.86 4.24
CA LEU A 373 3.69 4.28 3.95
C LEU A 373 5.08 4.52 3.36
N ARG A 374 6.12 3.76 3.77
CA ARG A 374 7.43 3.82 3.11
C ARG A 374 7.24 3.66 1.62
N ASP A 375 6.59 2.57 1.23
CA ASP A 375 6.35 2.23 -0.18
C ASP A 375 5.62 3.35 -0.92
N TYR A 376 4.55 3.87 -0.32
CA TYR A 376 3.70 4.88 -0.95
C TYR A 376 4.41 6.24 -1.07
N LEU A 377 5.14 6.65 -0.04
CA LEU A 377 5.84 7.94 0.00
C LEU A 377 7.06 7.93 -0.93
N THR A 378 7.76 6.79 -1.04
CA THR A 378 8.91 6.62 -1.95
C THR A 378 8.51 6.52 -3.43
N ASP A 379 7.24 6.33 -3.75
CA ASP A 379 6.71 6.57 -5.09
C ASP A 379 6.19 8.00 -5.25
N LEU A 380 5.36 8.47 -4.31
CA LEU A 380 4.67 9.75 -4.43
C LEU A 380 5.63 10.93 -4.59
N PHE A 381 6.52 11.14 -3.63
CA PHE A 381 7.38 12.32 -3.64
C PHE A 381 8.39 12.31 -4.78
N PRO A 382 9.10 11.20 -5.08
CA PRO A 382 9.97 11.13 -6.24
C PRO A 382 9.26 11.34 -7.59
N ILE A 383 8.02 10.87 -7.74
CA ILE A 383 7.24 11.14 -8.95
C ILE A 383 6.87 12.63 -9.05
N LEU A 384 6.59 13.31 -7.94
CA LEU A 384 6.32 14.75 -7.92
C LEU A 384 7.60 15.59 -8.13
N GLU A 385 8.71 15.20 -7.53
CA GLU A 385 10.01 15.90 -7.57
C GLU A 385 10.76 15.66 -8.89
N LEU A 386 10.88 14.40 -9.31
CA LEU A 386 11.79 13.96 -10.38
C LEU A 386 11.03 13.46 -11.62
N GLY A 387 9.71 13.35 -11.51
CA GLY A 387 8.88 12.75 -12.55
C GLY A 387 9.00 11.23 -12.67
N THR A 388 9.73 10.58 -11.77
CA THR A 388 9.89 9.12 -11.71
C THR A 388 10.46 8.70 -10.36
N SER A 389 10.04 7.55 -9.83
CA SER A 389 10.62 6.92 -8.64
C SER A 389 11.80 5.99 -8.94
N ALA A 390 12.17 5.84 -10.22
CA ALA A 390 13.33 5.04 -10.62
C ALA A 390 14.68 5.71 -10.33
N LYS A 391 14.70 7.02 -10.03
CA LYS A 391 15.91 7.84 -9.85
C LYS A 391 16.15 8.15 -8.37
N MET A 392 16.12 7.11 -7.55
CA MET A 392 16.18 7.24 -6.09
C MET A 392 17.34 6.46 -5.51
N LEU A 393 17.90 6.98 -4.43
CA LEU A 393 18.84 6.25 -3.60
C LEU A 393 18.07 5.47 -2.53
N SER A 394 18.03 4.15 -2.63
CA SER A 394 17.38 3.27 -1.64
C SER A 394 18.44 2.45 -0.90
N ILE A 395 18.74 2.86 0.33
CA ILE A 395 19.75 2.22 1.18
C ILE A 395 19.05 1.50 2.31
N VAL A 396 19.40 0.23 2.49
CA VAL A 396 18.96 -0.62 3.61
C VAL A 396 20.20 -0.96 4.46
N PRO A 397 20.44 -0.21 5.56
CA PRO A 397 21.45 -0.59 6.54
C PRO A 397 21.05 -1.94 7.14
N LEU A 398 21.83 -2.99 6.87
CA LEU A 398 21.53 -4.32 7.38
C LEU A 398 21.85 -4.35 8.88
N MET A 399 20.94 -4.94 9.66
CA MET A 399 21.10 -5.04 11.13
C MET A 399 22.44 -5.70 11.56
N ASN A 400 23.04 -6.52 10.70
CA ASN A 400 24.34 -7.17 10.95
C ASN A 400 25.56 -6.34 10.49
N GLY A 401 25.37 -5.05 10.21
CA GLY A 401 26.44 -4.10 9.87
C GLY A 401 26.83 -4.01 8.39
N GLY A 402 26.15 -4.74 7.50
CA GLY A 402 26.31 -4.58 6.05
C GLY A 402 25.41 -3.50 5.46
N GLY A 403 25.54 -3.24 4.17
CA GLY A 403 24.63 -2.37 3.40
C GLY A 403 24.01 -3.12 2.22
N LEU A 404 22.71 -2.95 2.03
CA LEU A 404 21.99 -3.33 0.81
C LEU A 404 21.57 -2.03 0.11
N PHE A 405 21.81 -1.96 -1.20
CA PHE A 405 21.58 -0.77 -2.03
C PHE A 405 20.65 -1.15 -3.16
N GLU A 406 19.38 -0.78 -3.05
CA GLU A 406 18.39 -1.01 -4.09
C GLU A 406 18.48 0.10 -5.14
N THR A 407 18.44 -0.28 -6.42
CA THR A 407 18.70 0.63 -7.55
C THR A 407 17.51 1.51 -7.92
N GLY A 408 16.43 1.49 -7.15
CA GLY A 408 15.19 2.22 -7.41
C GLY A 408 14.02 1.60 -6.64
N ALA A 409 12.93 2.35 -6.52
CA ALA A 409 11.71 1.90 -5.82
C ALA A 409 10.63 1.32 -6.75
N GLY A 410 10.76 1.54 -8.06
CA GLY A 410 9.77 1.11 -9.05
C GLY A 410 9.83 -0.38 -9.44
N GLY A 411 8.87 -0.82 -10.25
CA GLY A 411 8.80 -2.18 -10.78
C GLY A 411 9.73 -2.45 -11.99
N SER A 412 9.66 -3.66 -12.54
CA SER A 412 10.48 -4.12 -13.68
C SER A 412 10.02 -3.62 -15.06
N ALA A 413 9.06 -2.68 -15.11
CA ALA A 413 8.58 -1.98 -16.31
C ALA A 413 8.30 -2.87 -17.54
N PRO A 414 7.28 -3.75 -17.53
CA PRO A 414 6.99 -4.69 -18.63
C PRO A 414 6.77 -4.00 -20.00
N LYS A 415 6.19 -2.79 -20.01
CA LYS A 415 6.02 -1.98 -21.23
C LYS A 415 7.35 -1.55 -21.90
N HIS A 416 8.48 -1.61 -21.18
CA HIS A 416 9.80 -1.38 -21.76
C HIS A 416 10.26 -2.61 -22.57
N ILE A 417 9.93 -3.81 -22.09
CA ILE A 417 10.23 -5.06 -22.78
C ILE A 417 9.38 -5.21 -24.04
N GLU A 418 8.10 -4.86 -23.99
CA GLU A 418 7.23 -4.84 -25.17
C GLU A 418 7.82 -3.99 -26.30
N GLN A 419 8.21 -2.74 -25.99
CA GLN A 419 8.87 -1.86 -26.97
C GLN A 419 10.20 -2.44 -27.49
N PHE A 420 11.02 -3.01 -26.61
CA PHE A 420 12.29 -3.60 -27.03
C PHE A 420 12.09 -4.78 -27.99
N ILE A 421 11.07 -5.62 -27.76
CA ILE A 421 10.74 -6.74 -28.66
C ILE A 421 10.18 -6.22 -29.99
N GLU A 422 9.33 -5.20 -29.97
CA GLU A 422 8.66 -4.66 -31.17
C GLU A 422 9.61 -3.86 -32.08
N GLU A 423 10.47 -3.02 -31.51
CA GLU A 423 11.28 -2.06 -32.29
C GLU A 423 12.77 -1.97 -31.88
N GLY A 424 13.24 -2.81 -30.95
CA GLY A 424 14.66 -2.85 -30.57
C GLY A 424 15.13 -1.66 -29.74
N TYR A 425 14.22 -0.89 -29.15
CA TYR A 425 14.52 0.26 -28.30
C TYR A 425 14.20 -0.03 -26.83
N LEU A 426 15.21 0.04 -25.96
CA LEU A 426 15.06 -0.12 -24.52
C LEU A 426 15.17 1.24 -23.82
N ARG A 427 14.03 1.77 -23.37
CA ARG A 427 13.93 3.05 -22.64
C ARG A 427 14.15 2.93 -21.11
N TRP A 428 14.85 1.89 -20.67
CA TRP A 428 15.22 1.73 -19.26
C TRP A 428 16.27 2.78 -18.88
N ASP A 429 16.08 3.42 -17.73
CA ASP A 429 17.00 4.43 -17.21
C ASP A 429 17.79 3.84 -16.03
N SER A 430 19.06 3.54 -16.26
CA SER A 430 19.96 2.92 -15.26
C SER A 430 20.54 3.90 -14.25
N LEU A 431 20.08 5.15 -14.17
CA LEU A 431 20.63 6.13 -13.22
C LEU A 431 20.64 5.62 -11.77
N GLY A 432 19.58 4.95 -11.34
CA GLY A 432 19.50 4.40 -9.99
C GLY A 432 20.53 3.28 -9.72
N GLU A 433 20.96 2.55 -10.76
CA GLU A 433 22.05 1.57 -10.65
C GLU A 433 23.40 2.28 -10.41
N PHE A 434 23.62 3.43 -11.05
CA PHE A 434 24.82 4.24 -10.83
C PHE A 434 24.85 4.83 -9.42
N LEU A 435 23.72 5.38 -8.95
CA LEU A 435 23.58 5.93 -7.60
C LEU A 435 23.79 4.85 -6.52
N ALA A 436 23.18 3.68 -6.69
CA ALA A 436 23.36 2.56 -5.76
C ALA A 436 24.80 2.04 -5.73
N LEU A 437 25.47 1.99 -6.89
CA LEU A 437 26.88 1.60 -6.98
C LEU A 437 27.78 2.61 -6.27
N GLN A 438 27.54 3.91 -6.46
CA GLN A 438 28.27 4.97 -5.77
C GLN A 438 28.14 4.83 -4.25
N ALA A 439 26.92 4.69 -3.73
CA ALA A 439 26.69 4.55 -2.29
C ALA A 439 27.27 3.24 -1.73
N SER A 440 27.28 2.17 -2.54
CA SER A 440 27.93 0.91 -2.19
C SER A 440 29.45 1.05 -2.03
N LEU A 441 30.09 1.79 -2.95
CA LEU A 441 31.52 2.10 -2.90
C LEU A 441 31.86 3.00 -1.70
N GLU A 442 31.03 4.00 -1.41
CA GLU A 442 31.19 4.85 -0.23
C GLU A 442 31.06 4.04 1.06
N HIS A 443 30.06 3.16 1.17
CA HIS A 443 29.91 2.27 2.31
C HIS A 443 31.12 1.35 2.51
N LEU A 444 31.66 0.78 1.43
CA LEU A 444 32.88 -0.02 1.48
C LEU A 444 34.08 0.81 1.96
N ALA A 445 34.20 2.07 1.50
CA ALA A 445 35.25 2.97 1.92
C ALA A 445 35.18 3.27 3.43
N GLN A 446 34.00 3.62 3.94
CA GLN A 446 33.78 4.00 5.33
C GLN A 446 33.88 2.81 6.29
N THR A 447 33.32 1.65 5.94
CA THR A 447 33.28 0.49 6.86
C THR A 447 34.55 -0.35 6.86
N GLN A 448 35.31 -0.35 5.76
CA GLN A 448 36.54 -1.14 5.61
C GLN A 448 37.81 -0.27 5.47
N ASN A 449 37.70 1.05 5.63
CA ASN A 449 38.80 2.00 5.41
C ASN A 449 39.45 1.86 4.02
N ASN A 450 38.65 1.64 2.97
CA ASN A 450 39.12 1.42 1.61
C ASN A 450 39.20 2.73 0.80
N THR A 451 40.35 3.40 0.85
CA THR A 451 40.57 4.68 0.13
C THR A 451 40.38 4.59 -1.38
N LYS A 452 40.63 3.42 -2.01
CA LYS A 452 40.40 3.26 -3.45
C LYS A 452 38.91 3.24 -3.80
N ALA A 453 38.08 2.69 -2.91
CA ALA A 453 36.63 2.71 -3.09
C ALA A 453 36.09 4.14 -3.00
N GLN A 454 36.62 4.98 -2.10
CA GLN A 454 36.26 6.40 -2.02
C GLN A 454 36.56 7.13 -3.34
N ILE A 455 37.76 6.95 -3.91
CA ILE A 455 38.13 7.58 -5.18
C ILE A 455 37.16 7.17 -6.31
N LEU A 456 36.71 5.91 -6.33
CA LEU A 456 35.74 5.45 -7.32
C LEU A 456 34.35 6.03 -7.08
N ALA A 457 33.92 6.17 -5.82
CA ALA A 457 32.66 6.82 -5.47
C ALA A 457 32.67 8.30 -5.90
N ASP A 458 33.70 9.04 -5.52
CA ASP A 458 33.86 10.48 -5.84
C ASP A 458 33.97 10.75 -7.35
N ALA A 459 34.45 9.79 -8.14
CA ALA A 459 34.54 9.91 -9.59
C ALA A 459 33.26 9.47 -10.32
N LEU A 460 32.38 8.74 -9.63
CA LEU A 460 31.08 8.28 -10.14
C LEU A 460 29.97 9.30 -9.87
N ASP A 461 30.04 10.04 -8.75
CA ASP A 461 29.27 11.26 -8.47
C ASP A 461 29.63 12.40 -9.45
#